data_AF-A0A3D3W0R1-F1
#
_entry.id   AF-A0A3D3W0R1-F1
#
_cell.length_a   1.000
_cell.length_b   1.000
_cell.length_c   1.000
_cell.angle_alpha   90.00
_cell.angle_beta   90.00
_cell.angle_gamma   90.00
#
_symmetry.space_group_name_H-M   'P 1'
#
loop_
_entity.id
_entity.type
_entity.pdbx_description
1 polymer ?
#
loop_
_entity_poly.entity_id
_entity_poly.type
_entity_poly.pdbx_seq_one_letter_code
_entity_poly.pdbx_strand_id
1 'polypeptide(L)'
;MSWKQLFLLILTIWTAEIFTRLLFDALVTPRMEYMTYYLETDKDGDFRGSNIMPDVGARGWQMVSAVPNPENSEELILVFQRRVLF
;
A
#
# COMPACT_ATOMS: atom_id res chain seq x y z
N MET A 1 25.32 -36.22 -19.91
CA MET A 1 23.94 -35.93 -19.45
C MET A 1 23.02 -36.02 -20.65
N SER A 2 21.95 -36.81 -20.60
CA SER A 2 21.07 -36.99 -21.78
C SER A 2 20.10 -35.82 -21.93
N TRP A 3 19.65 -35.54 -23.14
CA TRP A 3 18.66 -34.48 -23.43
C TRP A 3 17.39 -34.60 -22.57
N LYS A 4 16.96 -35.84 -22.29
CA LYS A 4 15.82 -36.12 -21.41
C LYS A 4 16.07 -35.67 -19.97
N GLN A 5 17.30 -35.82 -19.47
CA GLN A 5 17.67 -35.38 -18.12
C GLN A 5 17.74 -33.86 -18.01
N LEU A 6 18.24 -33.18 -19.04
CA LEU A 6 18.27 -31.71 -19.09
C LEU A 6 16.84 -31.13 -19.13
N PHE A 7 15.97 -31.70 -19.96
CA PHE A 7 14.57 -31.28 -20.05
C PHE A 7 13.83 -31.45 -18.71
N LEU A 8 14.00 -32.61 -18.05
CA LEU A 8 13.41 -32.84 -16.74
C LEU A 8 13.94 -31.87 -15.69
N LEU A 9 15.24 -31.57 -15.69
CA LEU A 9 15.83 -30.59 -14.77
C LEU A 9 15.19 -29.21 -14.94
N ILE A 10 15.05 -28.71 -16.17
CA ILE A 10 14.44 -27.42 -16.47
C ILE A 10 12.97 -27.40 -16.03
N LEU A 11 12.23 -28.47 -16.33
CA LEU A 11 10.84 -28.61 -15.94
C LEU A 11 10.68 -28.62 -14.41
N THR A 12 11.56 -29.31 -13.69
CA THR A 12 11.56 -29.36 -12.22
C THR A 12 11.86 -27.99 -11.61
N ILE A 13 12.83 -27.24 -12.15
CA ILE A 13 13.14 -25.90 -11.68
C ILE A 13 11.94 -24.96 -11.89
N TRP A 14 11.35 -24.98 -13.09
CA TRP A 14 10.20 -24.14 -13.42
C TRP A 14 8.97 -24.47 -12.56
N THR A 15 8.68 -25.76 -12.36
CA THR A 15 7.55 -26.16 -11.53
C THR A 15 7.78 -25.80 -10.07
N ALA A 16 8.99 -25.97 -9.53
CA ALA A 16 9.31 -25.55 -8.18
C ALA A 16 9.19 -24.04 -7.99
N GLU A 17 9.67 -23.23 -8.95
CA GLU A 17 9.55 -21.76 -8.90
C GLU A 17 8.08 -21.31 -8.93
N ILE A 18 7.26 -21.88 -9.81
CA ILE A 18 5.83 -21.57 -9.91
C ILE A 18 5.12 -21.94 -8.62
N PHE A 19 5.31 -23.17 -8.12
CA PHE A 19 4.63 -23.62 -6.92
C PHE A 19 5.03 -22.80 -5.69
N THR A 20 6.30 -22.43 -5.55
CA THR A 20 6.76 -21.64 -4.41
C THR A 20 6.25 -20.21 -4.46
N ARG A 21 6.25 -19.54 -5.62
CA ARG A 21 5.68 -18.18 -5.75
C ARG A 21 4.19 -18.14 -5.54
N LEU A 22 3.42 -19.03 -6.16
CA LEU A 22 1.96 -19.10 -5.98
C LEU A 22 1.58 -19.35 -4.51
N LEU A 23 2.32 -20.23 -3.84
CA LEU A 23 2.08 -20.55 -2.45
C LEU A 23 2.47 -19.37 -1.52
N PHE A 24 3.55 -18.64 -1.83
CA PHE A 24 3.90 -17.41 -1.12
C PHE A 24 2.86 -16.30 -1.32
N ASP A 25 2.41 -16.05 -2.55
CA ASP A 25 1.42 -15.00 -2.85
C ASP A 25 0.05 -15.31 -2.22
N ALA A 26 -0.32 -16.59 -2.11
CA ALA A 26 -1.54 -17.02 -1.45
C ALA A 26 -1.46 -16.89 0.09
N LEU A 27 -0.33 -17.28 0.69
CA LEU A 27 -0.13 -17.21 2.14
C LEU A 27 0.11 -15.79 2.63
N VAL A 28 0.81 -14.98 1.84
CA VAL A 28 1.13 -13.60 2.18
C VAL A 28 0.07 -12.67 1.56
N THR A 29 -1.17 -12.80 2.03
CA THR A 29 -2.24 -11.91 1.55
C THR A 29 -1.95 -10.48 2.03
N PRO A 30 -1.76 -9.50 1.14
CA PRO A 30 -1.46 -8.15 1.56
C PRO A 30 -2.65 -7.57 2.29
N ARG A 31 -2.41 -7.01 3.48
CA ARG A 31 -3.45 -6.29 4.20
C ARG A 31 -3.43 -4.83 3.78
N MET A 32 -4.61 -4.31 3.46
CA MET A 32 -4.79 -2.87 3.29
C MET A 32 -5.07 -2.25 4.66
N GLU A 33 -4.23 -1.30 5.05
CA GLU A 33 -4.45 -0.44 6.19
C GLU A 33 -4.97 0.91 5.71
N TYR A 34 -5.83 1.52 6.50
CA TYR A 34 -6.42 2.83 6.24
C TYR A 34 -6.18 3.73 7.43
N MET A 35 -5.91 5.01 7.15
CA MET A 35 -5.90 6.04 8.18
C MET A 35 -6.54 7.32 7.68
N THR A 36 -7.12 8.06 8.61
CA THR A 36 -7.82 9.31 8.35
C THR A 36 -7.19 10.40 9.19
N TYR A 37 -6.91 11.55 8.57
CA TYR A 37 -6.50 12.77 9.27
C TYR A 37 -7.54 13.85 9.04
N TYR A 38 -7.75 14.66 10.07
CA TYR A 38 -8.58 15.85 10.02
C TYR A 38 -7.62 17.05 10.09
N LEU A 39 -7.62 17.88 9.06
CA LEU A 39 -6.86 19.13 9.04
C LEU A 39 -7.83 20.28 9.25
N GLU A 40 -7.57 21.11 10.25
CA GLU A 40 -8.30 22.34 10.50
C GLU A 40 -7.61 23.51 9.80
N THR A 41 -8.38 24.44 9.22
CA THR A 41 -7.85 25.71 8.73
C THR A 41 -7.52 26.65 9.89
N ASP A 42 -6.35 27.30 9.84
CA ASP A 42 -6.01 28.40 10.74
C ASP A 42 -6.82 29.66 10.37
N LYS A 43 -6.74 30.68 11.23
CA LYS A 43 -7.40 31.99 11.06
C LYS A 43 -7.03 32.70 9.75
N ASP A 44 -5.90 32.33 9.15
CA ASP A 44 -5.39 32.87 7.89
C ASP A 44 -5.81 32.03 6.66
N GLY A 45 -6.60 30.97 6.85
CA GLY A 45 -7.08 30.07 5.79
C GLY A 45 -6.10 28.95 5.41
N ASP A 46 -4.94 28.88 6.05
CA ASP A 46 -3.96 27.82 5.84
C ASP A 46 -4.28 26.56 6.65
N PHE A 47 -4.20 25.38 6.03
CA PHE A 47 -4.42 24.11 6.72
C PHE A 47 -3.28 23.80 7.69
N ARG A 48 -3.59 23.73 8.98
CA ARG A 48 -2.64 23.29 10.01
C ARG A 48 -2.37 21.80 9.84
N GLY A 49 -1.09 21.45 9.66
CA GLY A 49 -0.68 20.06 9.47
C GLY A 49 -0.52 19.62 8.02
N SER A 50 -0.38 20.56 7.07
CA SER A 50 -0.03 20.27 5.67
C SER A 50 1.24 19.41 5.50
N ASN A 51 2.16 19.44 6.48
CA ASN A 51 3.33 18.56 6.55
C ASN A 51 3.00 17.07 6.76
N ILE A 52 1.74 16.72 7.04
CA ILE A 52 1.36 15.32 7.25
C ILE A 52 1.57 14.47 5.98
N MET A 53 1.38 15.05 4.78
CA MET A 53 1.57 14.35 3.50
C MET A 53 2.98 13.79 3.32
N PRO A 54 4.06 14.62 3.41
CA PRO A 54 5.42 14.10 3.31
C PRO A 54 5.76 13.13 4.46
N ASP A 55 5.28 13.39 5.68
CA ASP A 55 5.60 12.57 6.86
C ASP A 55 5.02 11.15 6.81
N VAL A 56 3.78 10.99 6.34
CA VAL A 56 3.15 9.67 6.19
C VAL A 56 3.53 9.02 4.86
N GLY A 57 3.77 9.82 3.81
CA GLY A 57 4.30 9.37 2.53
C GLY A 57 5.62 8.62 2.67
N ALA A 58 6.55 9.15 3.47
CA ALA A 58 7.83 8.49 3.78
C ALA A 58 7.66 7.12 4.47
N ARG A 59 6.51 6.86 5.10
CA ARG A 59 6.18 5.61 5.80
C ARG A 59 5.36 4.64 4.93
N GLY A 60 5.26 4.93 3.64
CA GLY A 60 4.56 4.11 2.64
C GLY A 60 3.05 4.35 2.56
N TRP A 61 2.52 5.38 3.23
CA TRP A 61 1.11 5.74 3.11
C TRP A 61 0.88 6.56 1.84
N GLN A 62 -0.17 6.21 1.11
CA GLN A 62 -0.60 6.91 -0.10
C GLN A 62 -1.94 7.58 0.16
N MET A 63 -2.04 8.87 -0.14
CA MET A 63 -3.31 9.58 -0.09
C MET A 63 -4.22 9.07 -1.20
N VAL A 64 -5.46 8.71 -0.85
CA VAL A 64 -6.48 8.26 -1.80
C VAL A 64 -7.63 9.25 -1.94
N SER A 65 -7.84 10.09 -0.93
CA SER A 65 -8.90 11.08 -0.97
C SER A 65 -8.57 12.28 -0.08
N ALA A 66 -9.00 13.45 -0.50
CA ALA A 66 -9.02 14.67 0.28
C ALA A 66 -10.39 15.31 0.08
N VAL A 67 -11.22 15.33 1.11
CA VAL A 67 -12.59 15.83 1.03
C VAL A 67 -12.85 16.84 2.14
N PRO A 68 -13.55 17.95 1.86
CA PRO A 68 -14.00 18.84 2.92
C PRO A 68 -15.01 18.12 3.82
N ASN A 69 -14.97 18.39 5.13
CA ASN A 69 -15.92 17.82 6.06
C ASN A 69 -17.33 18.40 5.76
N PRO A 70 -18.35 17.55 5.50
CA PRO A 70 -19.71 18.03 5.20
C PRO A 70 -20.38 18.74 6.38
N GLU A 71 -19.93 18.48 7.61
CA GLU A 71 -20.45 19.09 8.83
C GLU A 71 -19.66 20.35 9.25
N ASN A 72 -18.41 20.49 8.79
CA ASN A 72 -17.54 21.63 9.10
C ASN A 72 -16.71 22.03 7.87
N SER A 73 -17.05 23.16 7.25
CA SER A 73 -16.34 23.67 6.06
C SER A 73 -14.90 24.12 6.32
N GLU A 74 -14.50 24.25 7.58
CA GLU A 74 -13.14 24.61 8.00
C GLU A 74 -12.24 23.38 8.24
N GLU A 75 -12.78 22.18 8.00
CA GLU A 75 -12.05 20.93 8.14
C GLU A 75 -11.90 20.21 6.80
N LEU A 76 -10.70 19.66 6.59
CA LEU A 76 -10.39 18.77 5.46
C LEU A 76 -10.06 17.38 5.98
N ILE A 77 -10.78 16.39 5.48
CA ILE A 77 -10.58 14.98 5.78
C ILE A 77 -9.65 14.40 4.73
N LEU A 78 -8.47 13.97 5.16
CA LEU A 78 -7.50 13.27 4.34
C LEU A 78 -7.56 11.77 4.63
N VAL A 79 -7.77 10.97 3.59
CA VAL A 79 -7.79 9.51 3.68
C VAL A 79 -6.53 8.96 3.02
N PHE A 80 -5.80 8.13 3.75
CA PHE A 80 -4.62 7.43 3.26
C PHE A 80 -4.81 5.92 3.33
N GLN A 81 -4.14 5.22 2.43
CA GLN A 81 -4.06 3.77 2.43
C GLN A 81 -2.60 3.32 2.39
N ARG A 82 -2.32 2.14 2.93
CA ARG A 82 -1.03 1.47 2.79
C ARG A 82 -1.25 -0.02 2.60
N ARG A 83 -0.47 -0.63 1.70
CA ARG A 83 -0.38 -2.08 1.57
C ARG A 83 0.72 -2.58 2.49
N VAL A 84 0.39 -3.47 3.40
CA VAL A 84 1.34 -4.08 4.34
C VAL A 84 1.42 -5.58 4.08
N LEU A 85 2.65 -6.08 4.02
CA LEU A 85 2.95 -7.51 3.93
C LEU A 85 3.31 -7.97 5.35
N PHE A 86 2.31 -8.05 6.23
CA PHE A 86 2.39 -8.44 7.65
C PHE A 86 3.19 -7.50 8.57
#